data_AF-A0A7C9ER44-F1
#
_entry.id   AF-A0A7C9ER44-F1
#
_cell.length_a   1.000
_cell.length_b   1.000
_cell.length_c   1.000
_cell.angle_alpha   90.00
_cell.angle_beta   90.00
_cell.angle_gamma   90.00
#
_symmetry.space_group_name_H-M   'P 1'
#
loop_
_entity.id
_entity.type
_entity.pdbx_description
1 polymer ?
#
loop_
_entity_poly.entity_id
_entity_poly.type
_entity_poly.pdbx_seq_one_letter_code
_entity_poly.pdbx_strand_id
1 'polypeptide(L)'
;ISPAVLATMSHVAHAELGQTAKLPVVMPLGAVMAACAQLLQARYAEKNDGLVTCRDAEVPGSVVVRPKRKLDHAWMVYSSVNDDPSEADASQVCEALLTLLMEVGQRGKK
;
A
#
# COMPACT_ATOMS: atom_id res chain seq x y z
N ILE A 1 -10.80 -11.58 -14.43
CA ILE A 1 -9.46 -11.83 -13.84
C ILE A 1 -9.04 -13.22 -14.28
N SER A 2 -8.01 -13.37 -15.13
CA SER A 2 -7.62 -14.68 -15.68
C SER A 2 -6.96 -15.56 -14.60
N PRO A 3 -7.29 -16.86 -14.49
CA PRO A 3 -6.77 -17.77 -13.47
C PRO A 3 -5.23 -17.90 -13.46
N ALA A 4 -4.57 -17.63 -14.59
CA ALA A 4 -3.13 -17.76 -14.74
C ALA A 4 -2.32 -16.65 -14.03
N VAL A 5 -2.91 -15.50 -13.72
CA VAL A 5 -2.22 -14.40 -13.02
C VAL A 5 -2.22 -14.59 -11.50
N LEU A 6 -3.03 -15.52 -10.98
CA LEU A 6 -3.08 -15.84 -9.55
C LEU A 6 -1.91 -16.73 -9.08
N ALA A 7 -1.18 -17.35 -10.02
CA ALA A 7 -0.27 -18.46 -9.71
C ALA A 7 1.16 -18.06 -9.31
N THR A 8 1.56 -16.78 -9.40
CA THR A 8 2.96 -16.37 -9.16
C THR A 8 3.21 -15.54 -7.91
N MET A 9 2.21 -15.30 -7.06
CA MET A 9 2.36 -14.39 -5.89
C MET A 9 1.78 -14.94 -4.57
N SER A 10 1.78 -16.26 -4.35
CA SER A 10 1.35 -16.84 -3.06
C SER A 10 2.53 -17.55 -2.40
N HIS A 11 3.16 -16.89 -1.42
CA HIS A 11 3.98 -17.60 -0.45
C HIS A 11 3.03 -18.42 0.44
N VAL A 12 2.71 -19.64 0.01
CA VAL A 12 1.84 -20.57 0.73
C VAL A 12 2.43 -20.81 2.12
N ALA A 13 1.82 -20.24 3.15
CA ALA A 13 2.13 -20.57 4.53
C ALA A 13 1.37 -21.86 4.89
N HIS A 14 2.09 -22.92 5.24
CA HIS A 14 1.50 -24.18 5.66
C HIS A 14 1.14 -24.11 7.14
N ALA A 15 -0.15 -24.14 7.47
CA ALA A 15 -0.61 -24.40 8.82
C ALA A 15 -0.69 -25.91 9.04
N GLU A 16 0.08 -26.43 9.99
CA GLU A 16 0.06 -27.85 10.36
C GLU A 16 -1.12 -28.10 11.33
N LEU A 17 -2.17 -28.76 10.84
CA LEU A 17 -3.18 -29.42 11.69
C LEU A 17 -2.91 -30.92 11.61
N GLY A 18 -2.80 -31.57 12.77
CA GLY A 18 -2.27 -32.93 12.94
C GLY A 18 -2.55 -33.91 11.79
N GLN A 19 -1.47 -34.54 11.33
CA GLN A 19 -1.40 -35.66 10.37
C GLN A 19 -2.01 -35.37 8.98
N THR A 20 -1.13 -34.89 8.08
CA THR A 20 -1.16 -35.12 6.62
C THR A 20 -2.29 -34.45 5.82
N ALA A 21 -2.61 -33.18 6.10
CA ALA A 21 -3.27 -32.32 5.12
C ALA A 21 -2.68 -30.91 5.15
N LYS A 22 -1.81 -30.59 4.18
CA LYS A 22 -1.31 -29.23 3.95
C LYS A 22 -2.40 -28.41 3.26
N LEU A 23 -3.17 -27.64 4.03
CA LEU A 23 -4.16 -26.73 3.47
C LEU A 23 -3.45 -25.45 2.98
N PRO A 24 -3.65 -25.02 1.73
CA PRO A 24 -3.12 -23.74 1.26
C PRO A 24 -3.85 -22.61 1.99
N VAL A 25 -3.15 -21.91 2.87
CA VAL A 25 -3.67 -20.68 3.48
C VAL A 25 -3.38 -19.54 2.51
N VAL A 26 -4.41 -19.06 1.83
CA VAL A 26 -4.35 -17.85 1.02
C VAL A 26 -4.74 -16.67 1.91
N MET A 27 -3.80 -15.78 2.19
CA MET A 27 -4.08 -14.54 2.91
C MET A 27 -4.27 -13.39 1.91
N PRO A 28 -5.34 -12.58 2.03
CA PRO A 28 -5.47 -11.36 1.25
C PRO A 28 -4.27 -10.44 1.52
N LEU A 29 -3.73 -9.81 0.46
CA LEU A 29 -2.58 -8.91 0.56
C LEU A 29 -2.79 -7.81 1.61
N GLY A 30 -3.97 -7.18 1.62
CA GLY A 30 -4.30 -6.15 2.60
C GLY A 30 -4.30 -6.65 4.04
N ALA A 31 -4.65 -7.93 4.27
CA ALA A 31 -4.59 -8.53 5.61
C ALA A 31 -3.14 -8.71 6.07
N VAL A 32 -2.25 -9.15 5.16
CA VAL A 32 -0.82 -9.26 5.44
C VAL A 32 -0.22 -7.88 5.75
N MET A 33 -0.53 -6.87 4.92
CA MET A 33 -0.05 -5.49 5.14
C MET A 33 -0.56 -4.91 6.46
N ALA A 34 -1.81 -5.16 6.83
CA ALA A 34 -2.36 -4.74 8.12
C ALA A 34 -1.64 -5.39 9.32
N ALA A 35 -1.32 -6.69 9.23
CA ALA A 35 -0.56 -7.38 10.27
C ALA A 35 0.87 -6.83 10.39
N CYS A 36 1.55 -6.59 9.27
CA CYS A 36 2.85 -5.92 9.26
C CYS A 36 2.76 -4.51 9.85
N ALA A 37 1.70 -3.77 9.54
CA ALA A 37 1.49 -2.43 10.07
C ALA A 37 1.33 -2.41 11.59
N GLN A 38 0.61 -3.41 12.14
CA GLN A 38 0.46 -3.59 13.59
C GLN A 38 1.80 -3.94 14.24
N LEU A 39 2.59 -4.80 13.63
CA LEU A 39 3.93 -5.15 14.12
C LEU A 39 4.83 -3.91 14.19
N LEU A 40 4.87 -3.11 13.11
CA LEU A 40 5.64 -1.86 13.08
C LEU A 40 5.14 -0.86 14.12
N GLN A 41 3.82 -0.72 14.27
CA GLN A 41 3.22 0.16 15.28
C GLN A 41 3.59 -0.29 16.71
N ALA A 42 3.59 -1.59 17.00
CA ALA A 42 3.96 -2.13 18.31
C ALA A 42 5.46 -1.96 18.62
N ARG A 43 6.31 -1.96 17.59
CA ARG A 43 7.77 -1.82 17.72
C ARG A 43 8.23 -0.38 17.82
N TYR A 44 7.68 0.50 16.99
CA TYR A 44 8.20 1.85 16.80
C TYR A 44 7.23 2.94 17.28
N ALA A 45 5.96 2.61 17.56
CA ALA A 45 4.91 3.57 17.90
C ALA A 45 4.68 4.66 16.84
N GLU A 46 5.11 4.42 15.59
CA GLU A 46 5.03 5.36 14.49
C GLU A 46 4.01 4.93 13.42
N LYS A 47 3.40 5.93 12.77
CA LYS A 47 2.51 5.72 11.62
C LYS A 47 3.29 5.07 10.47
N ASN A 48 2.64 4.15 9.78
CA ASN A 48 3.24 3.36 8.72
C ASN A 48 2.17 2.87 7.74
N ASP A 49 2.62 2.43 6.57
CA ASP A 49 1.79 1.88 5.49
C ASP A 49 1.79 0.33 5.45
N GLY A 50 2.31 -0.32 6.49
CA GLY A 50 2.49 -1.77 6.53
C GLY A 50 3.86 -2.26 6.10
N LEU A 51 4.73 -1.42 5.53
CA LEU A 51 6.13 -1.78 5.25
C LEU A 51 7.11 -0.68 5.67
N VAL A 52 6.75 0.57 5.46
CA VAL A 52 7.60 1.74 5.66
C VAL A 52 6.95 2.69 6.66
N THR A 53 7.74 3.24 7.58
CA THR A 53 7.27 4.27 8.51
C THR A 53 7.10 5.60 7.76
N CYS A 54 6.20 6.47 8.22
CA CYS A 54 6.06 7.80 7.62
C CYS A 54 7.38 8.59 7.67
N ARG A 55 8.17 8.41 8.73
CA ARG A 55 9.47 9.04 8.87
C ARG A 55 10.44 8.62 7.76
N ASP A 56 10.47 7.34 7.43
CA ASP A 56 11.37 6.79 6.41
C ASP A 56 10.87 7.07 4.99
N ALA A 57 9.55 7.26 4.80
CA ALA A 57 8.96 7.62 3.51
C ALA A 57 9.16 9.11 3.15
N GLU A 58 9.46 9.97 4.12
CA GLU A 58 9.61 11.40 3.91
C GLU A 58 11.05 11.77 3.48
N VAL A 59 11.19 12.26 2.26
CA VAL A 59 12.48 12.66 1.70
C VAL A 59 12.75 14.15 1.94
N PRO A 60 13.85 14.54 2.62
CA PRO A 60 14.22 15.94 2.80
C PRO A 60 14.35 16.70 1.48
N GLY A 61 13.84 17.94 1.45
CA GLY A 61 13.85 18.78 0.25
C GLY A 61 12.76 18.44 -0.79
N SER A 62 11.98 17.38 -0.56
CA SER A 62 10.82 17.03 -1.39
C SER A 62 9.53 17.61 -0.79
N VAL A 63 8.49 17.78 -1.62
CA VAL A 63 7.15 18.13 -1.13
C VAL A 63 6.50 16.88 -0.57
N VAL A 64 6.26 16.86 0.74
CA VAL A 64 5.62 15.73 1.41
C VAL A 64 4.10 15.82 1.27
N VAL A 65 3.50 14.80 0.67
CA VAL A 65 2.04 14.66 0.56
C VAL A 65 1.56 13.66 1.61
N ARG A 66 0.61 14.08 2.47
CA ARG A 66 0.05 13.25 3.53
C ARG A 66 -1.45 13.05 3.33
N PRO A 67 -1.88 11.95 2.70
CA PRO A 67 -3.29 11.59 2.60
C PRO A 67 -3.93 11.49 4.00
N LYS A 68 -5.17 11.99 4.15
CA LYS A 68 -5.93 11.84 5.40
C LYS A 68 -6.38 10.41 5.63
N ARG A 69 -6.66 9.68 4.54
CA ARG A 69 -7.00 8.26 4.57
C ARG A 69 -5.76 7.42 4.83
N LYS A 70 -5.90 6.38 5.64
CA LYS A 70 -4.83 5.40 5.83
C LYS A 70 -4.76 4.52 4.58
N LEU A 71 -3.61 4.54 3.91
CA LEU A 71 -3.31 3.73 2.74
C LEU A 71 -2.20 2.76 3.13
N ASP A 72 -2.33 1.50 2.71
CA ASP A 72 -1.24 0.54 2.84
C ASP A 72 -0.28 0.64 1.65
N HIS A 73 0.87 -0.02 1.76
CA HIS A 73 1.92 0.02 0.75
C HIS A 73 1.47 -0.55 -0.60
N ALA A 74 0.58 -1.54 -0.57
CA ALA A 74 0.05 -2.17 -1.77
C ALA A 74 -0.96 -1.28 -2.50
N TRP A 75 -1.54 -0.31 -1.80
CA TRP A 75 -2.61 0.53 -2.34
C TRP A 75 -2.19 1.27 -3.62
N MET A 76 -1.03 1.90 -3.67
CA MET A 76 -0.62 2.65 -4.89
C MET A 76 -0.39 1.75 -6.12
N VAL A 77 -0.07 0.47 -5.91
CA VAL A 77 0.37 -0.44 -6.99
C VAL A 77 -0.73 -1.39 -7.44
N TYR A 78 -1.52 -1.89 -6.48
CA TYR A 78 -2.50 -2.95 -6.71
C TYR A 78 -3.95 -2.50 -6.51
N SER A 79 -4.20 -1.21 -6.26
CA SER A 79 -5.57 -0.71 -6.25
C SER A 79 -6.17 -0.84 -7.65
N SER A 80 -7.32 -1.51 -7.70
CA SER A 80 -8.24 -1.39 -8.83
C SER A 80 -8.97 -0.04 -8.73
N VAL A 81 -9.66 0.35 -9.81
CA VAL A 81 -10.65 1.42 -9.77
C VAL A 81 -11.58 1.14 -8.59
N ASN A 82 -11.66 2.08 -7.67
CA ASN A 82 -12.50 1.94 -6.49
C ASN A 82 -13.96 2.02 -6.94
N ASP A 83 -14.80 1.07 -6.52
CA ASP A 83 -16.23 1.10 -6.85
C ASP A 83 -16.98 2.20 -6.06
N ASP A 84 -16.33 2.79 -5.05
CA ASP A 84 -16.85 3.94 -4.32
C ASP A 84 -16.49 5.26 -5.04
N PRO A 85 -17.46 5.95 -5.67
CA PRO A 85 -17.21 7.19 -6.38
C PRO A 85 -16.85 8.37 -5.44
N SER A 86 -16.99 8.20 -4.12
CA SER A 86 -16.61 9.21 -3.14
C SER A 86 -15.12 9.20 -2.80
N GLU A 87 -14.39 8.15 -3.19
CA GLU A 87 -12.99 7.96 -2.85
C GLU A 87 -12.10 8.02 -4.08
N ALA A 88 -10.97 8.75 -3.98
CA ALA A 88 -10.02 8.85 -5.07
C ALA A 88 -9.32 7.50 -5.31
N ASP A 89 -9.24 7.07 -6.57
CA ASP A 89 -8.45 5.92 -6.97
C ASP A 89 -6.96 6.28 -7.16
N ALA A 90 -6.13 5.25 -7.44
CA ALA A 90 -4.69 5.45 -7.62
C ALA A 90 -4.36 6.36 -8.82
N SER A 91 -5.16 6.34 -9.88
CA SER A 91 -4.96 7.18 -11.07
C SER A 91 -5.21 8.65 -10.77
N GLN A 92 -6.27 8.96 -10.02
CA GLN A 92 -6.61 10.32 -9.60
C GLN A 92 -5.56 10.87 -8.62
N VAL A 93 -5.02 10.03 -7.74
CA VAL A 93 -3.88 10.42 -6.88
C VAL A 93 -2.64 10.72 -7.73
N CYS A 94 -2.31 9.87 -8.70
CA CYS A 94 -1.20 10.11 -9.63
C CYS A 94 -1.38 11.41 -10.42
N GLU A 95 -2.58 11.69 -10.92
CA GLU A 95 -2.90 12.94 -11.61
C GLU A 95 -2.67 14.14 -10.70
N ALA A 96 -3.21 14.12 -9.48
CA ALA A 96 -3.03 15.21 -8.51
C ALA A 96 -1.55 15.45 -8.17
N LEU A 97 -0.74 14.39 -8.05
CA LEU A 97 0.70 14.50 -7.83
C LEU A 97 1.42 15.14 -9.02
N LEU A 98 1.06 14.76 -10.25
CA LEU A 98 1.62 15.37 -11.47
C LEU A 98 1.24 16.85 -11.59
N THR A 99 -0.01 17.21 -11.29
CA THR A 99 -0.45 18.60 -11.24
C THR A 99 0.35 19.40 -10.22
N LEU A 100 0.52 18.87 -9.01
CA LEU A 100 1.33 19.51 -7.96
C LEU A 100 2.78 19.74 -8.42
N LEU A 101 3.39 18.77 -9.10
CA LEU A 101 4.74 18.93 -9.66
C LEU A 101 4.81 20.07 -10.68
N MET A 102 3.80 20.19 -11.56
CA MET A 102 3.74 21.30 -12.53
C MET A 102 3.62 22.66 -11.84
N GLU A 103 2.77 22.78 -10.82
CA GLU A 103 2.57 24.03 -10.07
C GLU A 103 3.84 24.47 -9.32
N VAL A 104 4.52 23.53 -8.67
CA VAL A 104 5.79 23.80 -7.98
C VAL A 104 6.86 24.22 -8.98
N GLY A 105 6.95 23.55 -10.14
CA GLY A 105 7.90 23.90 -11.19
C GLY A 105 7.66 25.28 -11.81
N GLN A 106 6.40 25.71 -11.92
CA GLN A 106 6.05 27.05 -12.41
C GLN A 106 6.36 28.14 -11.37
N ARG A 107 6.16 27.86 -10.07
CA ARG A 107 6.52 28.78 -8.98
C ARG A 107 8.03 29.00 -8.85
N GLY A 108 8.84 27.99 -9.15
CA GLY A 108 10.31 28.10 -9.11
C GLY A 108 10.96 28.80 -10.30
N LYS A 109 10.19 29.19 -11.33
CA LYS A 109 10.66 29.95 -12.50
C LYS A 109 10.32 31.45 -12.45
N LYS A 110 9.73 31.93 -11.36
CA LYS A 110 9.59 33.37 -11.05
C LYS A 110 10.74 33.80 -10.14
#